data_AF-A0A7S2IYD9-F1
#
_entry.id   AF-A0A7S2IYD9-F1
#
_cell.length_a   1.000
_cell.length_b   1.000
_cell.length_c   1.000
_cell.angle_alpha   90.00
_cell.angle_beta   90.00
_cell.angle_gamma   90.00
#
_symmetry.space_group_name_H-M   'P 1'
#
loop_
_entity.id
_entity.type
_entity.pdbx_description
1 polymer ?
#
loop_
_entity_poly.entity_id
_entity_poly.type
_entity_poly.pdbx_seq_one_letter_code
_entity_poly.pdbx_strand_id
1 'polypeptide(L)'
;EGQQKILDVLATDLELCEKDLADFLESKRRIFPRFYFLATTYLLDILSNGNRPWVVMGHINNLLQGVKTMTMTGEPKSTWEGCVSNEGEQLKLKHTGPLKLEGKVEYYLGDVI
;
A
#
# COMPACT_ATOMS: atom_id res chain seq x y z
N GLU A 1 10.36 -5.47 42.81
CA GLU A 1 10.98 -4.20 42.37
C GLU A 1 11.60 -4.26 40.96
N GLY A 2 12.39 -5.29 40.60
CA GLY A 2 12.99 -5.38 39.26
C GLY A 2 12.00 -5.52 38.09
N GLN A 3 10.90 -6.27 38.26
CA GLN A 3 9.89 -6.47 37.20
C GLN A 3 9.12 -5.20 36.88
N GLN A 4 8.81 -4.36 37.87
CA GLN A 4 8.11 -3.08 37.66
C GLN A 4 8.92 -2.16 36.74
N LYS A 5 10.23 -2.02 37.04
CA LYS A 5 11.14 -1.20 36.22
C LYS A 5 11.25 -1.70 34.78
N ILE A 6 11.23 -3.01 34.56
CA ILE A 6 11.25 -3.58 33.20
C ILE A 6 9.96 -3.24 32.46
N LEU A 7 8.80 -3.35 33.14
CA LEU A 7 7.52 -2.98 32.53
C LEU A 7 7.45 -1.49 32.19
N ASP A 8 7.97 -0.62 33.06
CA ASP A 8 8.00 0.83 32.81
C ASP A 8 8.89 1.18 31.61
N VAL A 9 10.03 0.50 31.45
CA VAL A 9 10.92 0.66 30.29
C VAL A 9 10.24 0.17 29.02
N LEU A 10 9.64 -1.04 29.03
CA LEU A 10 8.94 -1.59 27.87
C LEU A 10 7.76 -0.72 27.44
N ALA A 11 7.03 -0.12 28.38
CA ALA A 11 5.95 0.82 28.07
C ALA A 11 6.48 2.07 27.37
N THR A 12 7.60 2.63 27.86
CA THR A 12 8.24 3.80 27.25
C THR A 12 8.73 3.50 25.83
N ASP A 13 9.37 2.34 25.63
CA ASP A 13 9.86 1.92 24.31
C ASP A 13 8.71 1.69 23.33
N LEU A 14 7.57 1.19 23.80
CA LEU A 14 6.37 1.01 23.00
C LEU A 14 5.79 2.36 22.55
N GLU A 15 5.66 3.33 23.47
CA GLU A 15 5.17 4.68 23.14
C GLU A 15 6.06 5.37 22.09
N LEU A 16 7.38 5.20 22.18
CA LEU A 16 8.32 5.69 21.18
C LEU A 16 8.10 5.03 19.82
N CYS A 17 7.98 3.70 19.80
CA CYS A 17 7.70 2.96 18.57
C CYS A 17 6.38 3.39 17.93
N GLU A 18 5.32 3.59 18.71
CA GLU A 18 4.02 4.04 18.23
C GLU A 18 4.09 5.43 17.60
N LYS A 19 4.84 6.35 18.23
CA LYS A 19 5.05 7.69 17.70
C LYS A 19 5.81 7.67 16.37
N ASP A 20 6.94 6.97 16.32
CA ASP A 20 7.77 6.88 15.12
C ASP A 20 6.99 6.21 13.98
N LEU A 21 6.17 5.21 14.29
CA LEU A 21 5.28 4.58 13.31
C LEU A 21 4.23 5.57 12.79
N ALA A 22 3.61 6.36 13.67
CA ALA A 22 2.63 7.36 13.27
C ALA A 22 3.24 8.41 12.33
N ASP A 23 4.43 8.93 12.65
CA ASP A 23 5.16 9.89 11.83
C ASP A 23 5.57 9.29 10.48
N PHE A 24 6.02 8.03 10.48
CA PHE A 24 6.34 7.29 9.26
C PHE A 24 5.10 7.16 8.35
N LEU A 25 3.97 6.72 8.89
CA LEU A 25 2.74 6.55 8.13
C LEU A 25 2.22 7.88 7.58
N GLU A 26 2.31 8.95 8.35
CA GLU A 26 1.93 10.29 7.89
C GLU A 26 2.81 10.76 6.73
N SER A 27 4.12 10.47 6.76
CA SER A 27 5.01 10.77 5.64
C SER A 27 4.58 10.05 4.34
N LYS A 28 4.08 8.81 4.44
CA LYS A 28 3.58 8.03 3.30
C LYS A 28 2.27 8.57 2.77
N ARG A 29 1.36 8.99 3.66
CA ARG A 29 0.08 9.61 3.28
C ARG A 29 0.29 10.93 2.53
N ARG A 30 1.32 11.70 2.88
CA ARG A 30 1.66 12.94 2.15
C ARG A 30 2.13 12.69 0.72
N ILE A 31 2.84 11.59 0.46
CA ILE A 31 3.30 11.23 -0.89
C ILE A 31 2.13 10.73 -1.74
N PHE A 32 1.27 9.88 -1.16
CA PHE A 32 0.09 9.36 -1.83
C PHE A 32 -1.19 9.63 -1.02
N PRO A 33 -1.88 10.77 -1.29
CA PRO A 33 -3.02 11.23 -0.47
C PRO A 33 -4.18 10.24 -0.36
N ARG A 34 -4.30 9.26 -1.26
CA ARG A 34 -5.36 8.25 -1.15
C ARG A 34 -5.22 7.36 0.08
N PHE A 35 -4.02 7.25 0.66
CA PHE A 35 -3.81 6.54 1.91
C PHE A 35 -4.52 7.17 3.13
N TYR A 36 -4.98 8.42 3.04
CA TYR A 36 -5.83 9.02 4.09
C TYR A 36 -7.19 8.32 4.21
N PHE A 37 -7.66 7.64 3.15
CA PHE A 37 -8.95 6.95 3.15
C PHE A 37 -8.85 5.48 3.59
N LEU A 38 -7.63 4.99 3.88
CA LEU A 38 -7.42 3.63 4.36
C LEU A 38 -7.25 3.62 5.89
N ALA A 39 -7.75 2.55 6.52
CA ALA A 39 -7.42 2.26 7.91
C ALA A 39 -5.91 1.99 8.05
N THR A 40 -5.34 2.33 9.21
CA THR A 40 -3.92 2.14 9.53
C THR A 40 -3.45 0.70 9.31
N THR A 41 -4.28 -0.29 9.66
CA THR A 41 -3.98 -1.72 9.45
C THR A 41 -3.82 -2.07 7.97
N TYR A 42 -4.70 -1.57 7.09
CA TYR A 42 -4.60 -1.78 5.65
C TYR A 42 -3.40 -1.04 5.04
N LEU A 43 -3.13 0.18 5.50
CA LEU A 43 -1.97 0.94 5.05
C LEU A 43 -0.66 0.22 5.40
N LEU A 44 -0.57 -0.31 6.62
CA LEU A 44 0.58 -1.10 7.05
C LEU A 44 0.76 -2.37 6.21
N ASP A 45 -0.33 -3.06 5.90
CA ASP A 45 -0.29 -4.26 5.06
C ASP A 45 0.21 -3.94 3.64
N ILE A 46 -0.28 -2.85 3.04
CA ILE A 46 0.17 -2.37 1.73
C ILE A 46 1.66 -1.98 1.75
N LEU A 47 2.10 -1.22 2.76
CA LEU A 47 3.49 -0.78 2.88
C LEU A 47 4.44 -1.96 3.14
N SER A 48 4.02 -2.92 3.97
CA SER A 48 4.78 -4.15 4.26
C SER A 48 4.92 -5.04 3.03
N ASN A 49 3.92 -4.99 2.14
CA ASN A 49 3.87 -5.74 0.89
C ASN A 49 4.23 -4.91 -0.35
N GLY A 50 4.84 -3.74 -0.19
CA GLY A 50 5.07 -2.82 -1.32
C GLY A 50 5.88 -3.43 -2.47
N ASN A 51 6.79 -4.36 -2.17
CA ASN A 51 7.58 -5.11 -3.16
C ASN A 51 6.85 -6.29 -3.81
N ARG A 52 5.59 -6.55 -3.41
CA ARG A 52 4.74 -7.62 -3.91
C ARG A 52 3.45 -7.02 -4.48
N PRO A 53 3.50 -6.44 -5.68
CA PRO A 53 2.36 -5.73 -6.26
C PRO A 53 1.09 -6.58 -6.33
N TRP A 54 1.21 -7.90 -6.59
CA TRP A 54 0.07 -8.82 -6.61
C TRP A 54 -0.68 -8.93 -5.27
N VAL A 55 -0.01 -8.71 -4.14
CA VAL A 55 -0.65 -8.66 -2.81
C VAL A 55 -1.33 -7.31 -2.61
N VAL A 56 -0.63 -6.23 -2.96
CA VAL A 56 -1.18 -4.86 -2.89
C VAL A 56 -2.46 -4.72 -3.72
N MET A 57 -2.53 -5.38 -4.87
CA MET A 57 -3.72 -5.37 -5.72
C MET A 57 -4.95 -6.02 -5.08
N GLY A 58 -4.80 -6.84 -4.04
CA GLY A 58 -5.93 -7.32 -3.23
C GLY A 58 -6.67 -6.19 -2.51
N HIS A 59 -5.99 -5.07 -2.25
CA HIS A 59 -6.56 -3.89 -1.60
C HIS A 59 -6.99 -2.80 -2.59
N ILE A 60 -6.88 -3.05 -3.90
CA ILE A 60 -7.07 -2.01 -4.91
C ILE A 60 -8.47 -1.41 -4.89
N ASN A 61 -9.50 -2.21 -4.60
CA ASN A 61 -10.89 -1.74 -4.54
C ASN A 61 -11.08 -0.68 -3.43
N ASN A 62 -10.36 -0.84 -2.31
CA ASN A 62 -10.38 0.13 -1.21
C ASN A 62 -9.63 1.43 -1.56
N LEU A 63 -8.68 1.39 -2.49
CA LEU A 63 -7.89 2.54 -2.96
C LEU A 63 -8.51 3.26 -4.18
N LEU A 64 -9.19 2.50 -5.04
CA LEU A 64 -9.74 2.89 -6.32
C LEU A 64 -11.18 2.39 -6.38
N GLN A 65 -12.10 3.18 -5.84
CA GLN A 65 -13.53 2.90 -5.97
C GLN A 65 -13.90 2.83 -7.46
N GLY A 66 -14.37 1.67 -7.90
CA GLY A 66 -14.68 1.39 -9.30
C GLY A 66 -13.75 0.38 -9.97
N VAL A 67 -12.58 0.08 -9.39
CA VAL A 67 -11.67 -0.97 -9.90
C VAL A 67 -11.83 -2.23 -9.06
N LYS A 68 -12.23 -3.32 -9.72
CA LYS A 68 -12.37 -4.64 -9.09
C LYS A 68 -11.04 -5.35 -8.99
N THR A 69 -10.31 -5.42 -10.10
CA THR A 69 -9.01 -6.11 -10.18
C THR A 69 -8.08 -5.42 -11.18
N MET A 70 -6.79 -5.69 -11.08
CA MET A 70 -5.79 -5.28 -12.06
C MET A 70 -5.26 -6.48 -12.85
N THR A 71 -5.10 -6.29 -14.14
CA THR A 71 -4.49 -7.26 -15.06
C THR A 71 -2.98 -7.04 -15.03
N MET A 72 -2.26 -8.07 -14.59
CA MET A 72 -0.81 -8.02 -14.39
C MET A 72 -0.12 -9.19 -15.07
N THR A 73 1.05 -8.93 -15.63
CA THR A 73 1.87 -9.91 -16.35
C THR A 73 3.32 -9.91 -15.84
N GLY A 74 4.09 -10.90 -16.30
CA GLY A 74 5.44 -11.21 -15.81
C GLY A 74 5.45 -12.24 -14.68
N GLU A 75 6.61 -12.84 -14.43
CA GLU A 75 6.88 -13.64 -13.24
C GLU A 75 7.73 -12.79 -12.28
N PRO A 76 7.26 -12.37 -11.08
CA PRO A 76 6.00 -12.71 -10.40
C PRO A 76 4.95 -11.58 -10.43
N LYS A 77 4.31 -11.30 -11.57
CA LYS A 77 3.30 -10.23 -11.75
C LYS A 77 3.80 -8.85 -11.33
N SER A 78 4.88 -8.39 -11.94
CA SER A 78 5.46 -7.06 -11.69
C SER A 78 4.98 -6.00 -12.69
N THR A 79 4.32 -6.39 -13.77
CA THR A 79 3.93 -5.46 -14.85
C THR A 79 2.42 -5.27 -14.88
N TRP A 80 1.96 -4.04 -14.94
CA TRP A 80 0.55 -3.68 -15.09
C TRP A 80 0.19 -3.44 -16.56
N GLU A 81 -0.91 -4.04 -17.03
CA GLU A 81 -1.39 -3.95 -18.42
C GLU A 81 -2.82 -3.41 -18.56
N GLY A 82 -3.58 -3.36 -17.45
CA GLY A 82 -4.97 -2.92 -17.47
C GLY A 82 -5.71 -3.21 -16.18
N CYS A 83 -6.99 -2.86 -16.12
CA CYS A 83 -7.83 -3.11 -14.96
C CYS A 83 -9.24 -3.56 -15.38
N VAL A 84 -9.93 -4.20 -14.44
CA VAL A 84 -11.33 -4.59 -14.59
C VAL A 84 -12.14 -3.76 -13.62
N SER A 85 -13.18 -3.09 -14.11
CA SER A 85 -14.07 -2.30 -13.28
C SER A 85 -14.99 -3.17 -12.42
N ASN A 86 -15.65 -2.58 -11.43
CA ASN A 86 -16.68 -3.26 -10.63
C ASN A 86 -17.84 -3.80 -11.48
N GLU A 87 -18.14 -3.13 -12.60
CA GLU A 87 -19.18 -3.52 -13.57
C GLU A 87 -18.69 -4.57 -14.59
N GLY A 88 -17.43 -5.00 -14.50
CA GLY A 88 -16.84 -6.01 -15.39
C GLY A 88 -16.25 -5.45 -16.68
N GLU A 89 -16.16 -4.13 -16.84
CA GLU A 89 -15.50 -3.51 -17.99
C GLU A 89 -13.99 -3.74 -17.92
N GLN A 90 -13.39 -4.20 -19.02
CA GLN A 90 -11.94 -4.39 -19.12
C GLN A 90 -11.30 -3.19 -19.80
N LEU A 91 -10.55 -2.41 -19.01
CA LEU A 91 -9.75 -1.30 -19.49
C LEU A 91 -8.33 -1.78 -19.76
N LYS A 92 -7.91 -1.76 -21.02
CA LYS A 92 -6.52 -1.99 -21.43
C LYS A 92 -5.79 -0.66 -21.49
N LEU A 93 -4.53 -0.63 -21.05
CA LEU A 93 -3.70 0.57 -21.19
C LEU A 93 -3.41 0.83 -22.68
N LYS A 94 -4.03 1.87 -23.24
CA LYS A 94 -3.86 2.25 -24.65
C LYS A 94 -2.84 3.38 -24.85
N HIS A 95 -2.38 4.04 -23.77
CA HIS A 95 -1.57 5.26 -23.86
C HIS A 95 -0.28 5.23 -23.04
N THR A 96 -0.19 4.36 -22.04
CA THR A 96 1.00 4.07 -21.26
C THR A 96 1.35 2.62 -21.55
N GLY A 97 2.58 2.37 -22.01
CA GLY A 97 3.05 0.99 -22.21
C GLY A 97 3.02 0.18 -20.90
N PRO A 98 3.46 -1.09 -20.91
CA PRO A 98 3.54 -1.91 -19.70
C PRO A 98 4.27 -1.16 -18.57
N LEU A 99 3.55 -0.85 -17.48
CA LEU A 99 4.11 -0.16 -16.32
C LEU A 99 4.70 -1.18 -15.36
N LYS A 100 5.98 -1.06 -15.06
CA LYS A 100 6.62 -1.88 -14.02
C LYS A 100 6.30 -1.32 -12.64
N LEU A 101 5.69 -2.14 -11.81
CA LEU A 101 5.35 -1.83 -10.42
C LEU A 101 6.54 -2.19 -9.54
N GLU A 102 7.61 -1.41 -9.65
CA GLU A 102 8.86 -1.60 -8.91
C GLU A 102 9.12 -0.39 -7.99
N GLY A 103 9.82 -0.64 -6.89
CA GLY A 103 10.15 0.39 -5.91
C GLY A 103 9.07 0.60 -4.85
N LYS A 104 9.00 1.82 -4.30
CA LYS A 104 8.09 2.09 -3.18
C LYS A 104 6.65 2.25 -3.67
N VAL A 105 5.73 1.63 -2.93
CA VAL A 105 4.31 1.52 -3.28
C VAL A 105 3.62 2.85 -3.51
N GLU A 106 3.97 3.88 -2.74
CA GLU A 106 3.43 5.22 -2.91
C GLU A 106 3.72 5.85 -4.28
N TYR A 107 4.81 5.47 -4.95
CA TYR A 107 5.18 6.03 -6.25
C TYR A 107 4.52 5.29 -7.40
N TYR A 108 4.66 3.96 -7.46
CA TYR A 108 4.06 3.22 -8.57
C TYR A 108 2.52 3.25 -8.51
N LEU A 109 1.90 3.38 -7.33
CA LEU A 109 0.45 3.59 -7.25
C LEU A 109 0.05 4.98 -7.77
N GLY A 110 0.93 5.97 -7.66
CA GLY A 110 0.77 7.25 -8.31
C GLY A 110 0.79 7.13 -9.83
N ASP A 111 1.71 6.32 -10.38
CA ASP A 111 1.84 6.10 -11.83
C ASP A 111 0.69 5.28 -12.44
N VAL A 112 -0.04 4.52 -11.61
CA VAL A 112 -1.22 3.73 -12.03
C VAL A 112 -2.46 4.62 -12.26
N ILE A 113 -2.51 5.81 -11.68
CA ILE A 113 -3.67 6.73 -11.70
C ILE A 113 -3.45 7.84 -12.71
#